data_AF-A0A846EB12-F1
#
_entry.id   AF-A0A846EB12-F1
#
_cell.length_a   1.000
_cell.length_b   1.000
_cell.length_c   1.000
_cell.angle_alpha   90.00
_cell.angle_beta   90.00
_cell.angle_gamma   90.00
#
_symmetry.space_group_name_H-M   'P 1'
#
loop_
_entity.id
_entity.type
_entity.pdbx_description
1 polymer ?
#
loop_
_entity_poly.entity_id
_entity_poly.type
_entity_poly.pdbx_seq_one_letter_code
_entity_poly.pdbx_strand_id
1 'polypeptide(L)'
;MTRPSKVAFIGIDAADKDLILLWAKAGLLPTFQSLLNTAAWTPTTSPIGFYVGSIWPSFATGLSPTQHGCYCYSQLRPGTYRTERYSVFDFKSELFWDTISRAGRRVAIIDVPRIPPSENLNGIQIVDWGTHDPDLPDRLYTWPTSLASEIEAKYGRDPIGYCNRITRNVEG
;
A
#
# COMPACT_ATOMS: atom_id res chain seq x y z
N MET A 1 -12.77 32.53 5.83
CA MET A 1 -12.07 31.30 6.27
C MET A 1 -11.37 30.70 5.06
N THR A 2 -10.05 30.54 5.09
CA THR A 2 -9.30 29.88 4.01
C THR A 2 -9.75 28.42 3.92
N ARG A 3 -10.01 27.94 2.70
CA ARG A 3 -10.35 26.53 2.49
C ARG A 3 -9.17 25.69 3.00
N PRO A 4 -9.39 24.67 3.83
CA PRO A 4 -8.29 23.82 4.30
C PRO A 4 -7.55 23.21 3.12
N SER A 5 -6.21 23.22 3.19
CA SER A 5 -5.35 22.63 2.18
C SER A 5 -5.63 21.14 2.03
N LYS A 6 -5.69 20.66 0.79
CA LYS A 6 -5.77 19.22 0.51
C LYS A 6 -4.36 18.63 0.63
N VAL A 7 -4.25 17.46 1.24
CA VAL A 7 -2.99 16.71 1.37
C VAL A 7 -3.10 15.46 0.51
N ALA A 8 -2.02 15.15 -0.20
CA ALA A 8 -1.89 13.91 -0.98
C ALA A 8 -0.62 13.18 -0.53
N PHE A 9 -0.75 11.88 -0.29
CA PHE A 9 0.37 10.97 -0.06
C PHE A 9 0.53 10.10 -1.30
N ILE A 10 1.74 10.04 -1.83
CA ILE A 10 2.07 9.23 -3.01
C ILE A 10 3.18 8.27 -2.61
N GLY A 11 2.84 6.99 -2.53
CA GLY A 11 3.82 5.91 -2.37
C GLY A 11 4.25 5.40 -3.74
N ILE A 12 5.55 5.24 -3.94
CA ILE A 12 6.10 4.64 -5.15
C ILE A 12 6.79 3.35 -4.72
N ASP A 13 6.16 2.22 -5.01
CA ASP A 13 6.68 0.92 -4.62
C ASP A 13 7.95 0.57 -5.42
N ALA A 14 8.88 -0.15 -4.78
CA ALA A 14 10.18 -0.53 -5.33
C ALA A 14 11.04 0.64 -5.88
N ALA A 15 10.75 1.88 -5.46
CA ALA A 15 11.50 3.06 -5.84
C ALA A 15 12.86 3.14 -5.12
N ASP A 16 13.93 2.73 -5.81
CA ASP A 16 15.29 2.88 -5.30
C ASP A 16 15.68 4.37 -5.25
N LYS A 17 16.01 4.86 -4.04
CA LYS A 17 16.37 6.25 -3.81
C LYS A 17 17.63 6.67 -4.55
N ASP A 18 18.62 5.78 -4.68
CA ASP A 18 19.92 6.12 -5.25
C ASP A 18 19.81 6.21 -6.77
N LEU A 19 18.99 5.36 -7.39
CA LEU A 19 18.63 5.50 -8.80
C LEU A 19 17.84 6.78 -9.08
N ILE A 20 16.86 7.13 -8.23
CA ILE A 20 16.11 8.38 -8.37
C ILE A 20 17.05 9.59 -8.31
N LEU A 21 17.96 9.64 -7.32
CA LEU A 21 18.91 10.72 -7.16
C LEU A 21 19.88 10.80 -8.37
N LEU A 22 20.38 9.66 -8.84
CA LEU A 22 21.25 9.56 -10.00
C LEU A 22 20.58 10.12 -11.26
N TRP A 23 19.35 9.68 -11.55
CA TRP A 23 18.63 10.07 -12.76
C TRP A 23 18.04 11.47 -12.70
N ALA A 24 17.64 11.95 -11.51
CA ALA A 24 17.27 13.35 -11.31
C ALA A 24 18.45 14.27 -11.66
N LYS A 25 19.64 13.98 -11.11
CA LYS A 25 20.87 14.74 -11.39
C LYS A 25 21.27 14.69 -12.86
N ALA A 26 21.00 13.58 -13.55
CA ALA A 26 21.22 13.43 -14.99
C ALA A 26 20.16 14.14 -15.85
N GLY A 27 19.15 14.78 -15.25
CA GLY A 27 18.08 15.48 -15.97
C GLY A 27 16.98 14.56 -16.54
N LEU A 28 17.02 13.25 -16.24
CA LEU A 28 16.06 12.27 -16.74
C LEU A 28 14.75 12.25 -15.93
N LEU A 29 14.79 12.72 -14.69
CA LEU A 29 13.63 12.82 -13.81
C LEU A 29 13.36 14.28 -13.40
N PRO A 30 12.84 15.12 -14.32
CA PRO A 30 12.71 16.57 -14.08
C PRO A 30 11.74 16.91 -12.92
N THR A 31 10.68 16.13 -12.75
CA THR A 31 9.73 16.32 -11.63
C THR A 31 10.39 16.05 -10.29
N PHE A 32 11.13 14.94 -10.15
CA PHE A 32 11.89 14.65 -8.94
C PHE A 32 12.99 15.67 -8.69
N GLN A 33 13.71 16.10 -9.73
CA GLN A 33 14.73 17.13 -9.62
C GLN A 33 14.14 18.45 -9.09
N SER A 34 12.95 18.84 -9.55
CA SER A 34 12.23 20.02 -9.05
C SER A 34 11.86 19.87 -7.57
N LEU A 35 11.29 18.73 -7.18
CA LEU A 35 10.93 18.44 -5.79
C LEU A 35 12.15 18.46 -4.86
N LEU A 36 13.25 17.80 -5.25
CA LEU A 36 14.51 17.77 -4.49
C LEU A 36 15.09 19.17 -4.25
N ASN A 37 14.84 20.12 -5.16
CA ASN A 37 15.33 21.50 -5.07
C ASN A 37 14.41 22.44 -4.29
N THR A 38 13.11 22.12 -4.18
CA THR A 38 12.08 23.06 -3.69
C THR A 38 11.33 22.58 -2.45
N ALA A 39 11.41 21.29 -2.12
CA ALA A 39 10.74 20.68 -0.99
C ALA A 39 11.74 20.16 0.06
N ALA A 40 11.29 20.06 1.30
CA ALA A 40 12.04 19.36 2.34
C ALA A 40 12.01 17.85 2.06
N TRP A 41 13.18 17.21 2.15
CA TRP A 41 13.30 15.76 2.01
C TRP A 41 14.41 15.22 2.91
N THR A 42 14.30 13.95 3.27
CA THR A 42 15.32 13.22 4.02
C THR A 42 15.33 11.76 3.57
N PRO A 43 16.50 11.10 3.55
CA PRO A 43 16.56 9.65 3.49
C PRO A 43 15.75 9.03 4.63
N THR A 44 15.09 7.92 4.36
CA THR A 44 14.42 7.08 5.35
C THR A 44 15.14 5.73 5.47
N THR A 45 14.93 5.05 6.59
CA THR A 45 15.45 3.70 6.83
C THR A 45 14.30 2.73 6.99
N SER A 46 14.30 1.66 6.19
CA SER A 46 13.34 0.57 6.33
C SER A 46 13.70 -0.33 7.53
N PRO A 47 12.72 -0.96 8.18
CA PRO A 47 12.97 -1.98 9.20
C PRO A 47 13.86 -3.11 8.65
N ILE A 48 14.99 -3.36 9.31
CA ILE A 48 15.94 -4.40 8.90
C ILE A 48 15.40 -5.77 9.32
N GLY A 49 15.51 -6.77 8.43
CA GLY A 49 15.17 -8.16 8.74
C GLY A 49 13.70 -8.53 8.56
N PHE A 50 12.87 -7.63 8.05
CA PHE A 50 11.47 -7.89 7.73
C PHE A 50 11.23 -7.93 6.22
N TYR A 51 10.15 -8.62 5.83
CA TYR A 51 9.68 -8.64 4.45
C TYR A 51 9.34 -7.23 3.96
N VAL A 52 9.69 -6.93 2.71
CA VAL A 52 9.48 -5.61 2.09
C VAL A 52 8.04 -5.11 2.20
N GLY A 53 7.05 -6.00 2.09
CA GLY A 53 5.64 -5.61 2.20
C GLY A 53 5.20 -5.22 3.61
N SER A 54 5.99 -5.49 4.65
CA SER A 54 5.70 -5.06 6.03
C SER A 54 5.75 -3.54 6.21
N ILE A 55 6.42 -2.81 5.31
CA ILE A 55 6.54 -1.35 5.39
C ILE A 55 5.20 -0.63 5.18
N TRP A 56 4.28 -1.23 4.42
CA TRP A 56 2.99 -0.62 4.12
C TRP A 56 2.05 -0.59 5.35
N PRO A 57 1.90 -1.69 6.11
CA PRO A 57 1.35 -1.65 7.47
C PRO A 57 2.00 -0.62 8.39
N SER A 58 3.34 -0.54 8.37
CA SER A 58 4.06 0.43 9.21
C SER A 58 3.73 1.87 8.82
N PHE A 59 3.66 2.17 7.52
CA PHE A 59 3.21 3.46 7.01
C PHE A 59 1.77 3.77 7.42
N ALA A 60 0.87 2.79 7.28
CA ALA A 60 -0.56 2.96 7.52
C ALA A 60 -0.91 3.16 9.01
N THR A 61 -0.08 2.68 9.93
CA THR A 61 -0.39 2.64 11.37
C THR A 61 0.57 3.46 12.23
N GLY A 62 1.76 3.78 11.71
CA GLY A 62 2.86 4.32 12.50
C GLY A 62 3.51 3.31 13.45
N LEU A 63 3.18 2.02 13.33
CA LEU A 63 3.69 0.94 14.17
C LEU A 63 4.81 0.17 13.48
N SER A 64 5.68 -0.48 14.25
CA SER A 64 6.70 -1.39 13.72
C SER A 64 6.12 -2.77 13.36
N PRO A 65 6.83 -3.59 12.56
CA PRO A 65 6.41 -4.96 12.23
C PRO A 65 6.06 -5.83 13.44
N THR A 66 6.78 -5.67 14.55
CA THR A 66 6.53 -6.38 15.82
C THR A 66 5.23 -5.98 16.52
N GLN A 67 4.67 -4.83 16.19
CA GLN A 67 3.44 -4.32 16.78
C GLN A 67 2.22 -4.62 15.90
N HIS A 68 2.31 -4.42 14.58
CA HIS A 68 1.19 -4.71 13.68
C HIS A 68 1.14 -6.18 13.20
N GLY A 69 2.21 -6.96 13.40
CA GLY A 69 2.19 -8.43 13.22
C GLY A 69 2.39 -8.92 11.79
N CYS A 70 2.67 -8.03 10.83
CA CYS A 70 3.01 -8.40 9.44
C CYS A 70 4.53 -8.49 9.32
N TYR A 71 5.06 -9.72 9.35
CA TYR A 71 6.50 -9.98 9.30
C TYR A 71 6.97 -10.45 7.93
N CYS A 72 6.14 -11.27 7.29
CA CYS A 72 6.39 -11.91 6.01
C CYS A 72 5.05 -12.37 5.41
N TYR A 73 4.98 -12.51 4.08
CA TYR A 73 3.82 -13.07 3.40
C TYR A 73 3.54 -14.52 3.83
N SER A 74 4.55 -15.26 4.28
CA SER A 74 4.44 -16.57 4.93
C SER A 74 5.21 -16.51 6.25
N GLN A 75 4.51 -16.65 7.37
CA GLN A 75 5.07 -16.46 8.71
C GLN A 75 4.60 -17.54 9.68
N LEU A 76 5.37 -17.76 10.75
CA LEU A 76 5.02 -18.74 11.78
C LEU A 76 3.75 -18.33 12.52
N ARG A 77 2.84 -19.29 12.71
CA ARG A 77 1.70 -19.12 13.61
C ARG A 77 2.18 -19.19 15.05
N PRO A 78 1.97 -18.14 15.87
CA PRO A 78 2.43 -18.10 17.26
C PRO A 78 1.98 -19.34 18.05
N GLY A 79 2.90 -19.91 18.82
CA GLY A 79 2.65 -21.12 19.61
C GLY A 79 2.68 -22.43 18.81
N THR A 80 3.10 -22.41 17.55
CA THR A 80 3.20 -23.59 16.70
C THR A 80 4.49 -23.60 15.88
N TYR A 81 4.79 -24.73 15.24
CA TYR A 81 5.84 -24.86 14.22
C TYR A 81 5.29 -24.76 12.79
N ARG A 82 4.06 -24.28 12.61
CA ARG A 82 3.42 -24.18 11.30
C ARG A 82 3.61 -22.78 10.74
N THR A 83 3.90 -22.69 9.44
CA THR A 83 3.85 -21.44 8.68
C THR A 83 2.49 -21.28 8.04
N GLU A 84 1.95 -20.08 8.06
CA GLU A 84 0.69 -19.72 7.41
C GLU A 84 0.90 -18.47 6.56
N ARG A 85 0.09 -18.34 5.50
CA ARG A 85 0.08 -17.11 4.70
C ARG A 85 -0.47 -15.99 5.58
N TYR A 86 0.23 -14.87 5.59
CA TYR A 86 -0.26 -13.66 6.25
C TYR A 86 -1.59 -13.23 5.65
N SER A 87 -2.55 -12.92 6.52
CA SER A 87 -3.88 -12.45 6.15
C SER A 87 -4.04 -11.01 6.62
N VAL A 88 -4.46 -10.12 5.72
CA VAL A 88 -4.83 -8.74 6.09
C VAL A 88 -6.01 -8.70 7.06
N PHE A 89 -6.78 -9.79 7.19
CA PHE A 89 -7.87 -9.89 8.18
C PHE A 89 -7.36 -10.14 9.61
N ASP A 90 -6.11 -10.56 9.79
CA ASP A 90 -5.48 -10.65 11.11
C ASP A 90 -4.95 -9.29 11.60
N PHE A 91 -5.08 -8.25 10.77
CA PHE A 91 -4.67 -6.89 11.08
C PHE A 91 -5.63 -6.25 12.09
N LYS A 92 -5.09 -5.77 13.23
CA LYS A 92 -5.90 -5.21 14.34
C LYS A 92 -5.57 -3.75 14.68
N SER A 93 -4.64 -3.16 13.96
CA SER A 93 -4.17 -1.81 14.25
C SER A 93 -5.04 -0.77 13.57
N GLU A 94 -5.20 0.41 14.18
CA GLU A 94 -5.93 1.51 13.56
C GLU A 94 -5.12 2.12 12.41
N LEU A 95 -5.76 2.30 11.26
CA LEU A 95 -5.17 2.96 10.09
C LEU A 95 -5.31 4.47 10.27
N PHE A 96 -4.26 5.25 9.98
CA PHE A 96 -4.27 6.69 10.25
C PHE A 96 -5.40 7.42 9.51
N TRP A 97 -5.79 6.93 8.33
CA TRP A 97 -6.90 7.51 7.56
C TRP A 97 -8.26 7.23 8.18
N ASP A 98 -8.43 6.15 8.95
CA ASP A 98 -9.66 5.89 9.69
C ASP A 98 -9.84 6.93 10.79
N THR A 99 -8.76 7.26 11.51
CA THR A 99 -8.75 8.35 12.49
C THR A 99 -9.14 9.68 11.86
N ILE A 100 -8.55 10.01 10.69
CA ILE A 100 -8.88 11.23 9.92
C ILE A 100 -10.35 11.23 9.50
N SER A 101 -10.84 10.08 9.05
CA SER A 101 -12.22 9.89 8.62
C SER A 101 -13.23 10.12 9.75
N ARG A 102 -12.96 9.50 10.91
CA ARG A 102 -13.75 9.61 12.14
C ARG A 102 -13.78 11.04 12.69
N ALA A 103 -12.71 11.81 12.43
CA ALA A 103 -12.65 13.24 12.72
C ALA A 103 -13.45 14.12 11.72
N GLY A 104 -14.25 13.52 10.84
CA GLY A 104 -15.15 14.21 9.90
C GLY A 104 -14.46 14.72 8.63
N ARG A 105 -13.21 14.31 8.36
CA ARG A 105 -12.50 14.69 7.13
C ARG A 105 -12.74 13.67 6.03
N ARG A 106 -12.80 14.16 4.78
CA ARG A 106 -12.91 13.30 3.61
C ARG A 106 -11.55 12.71 3.22
N VAL A 107 -11.51 11.41 2.99
CA VAL A 107 -10.30 10.67 2.59
C VAL A 107 -10.52 9.88 1.30
N ALA A 108 -9.43 9.61 0.59
CA ALA A 108 -9.42 8.72 -0.57
C ALA A 108 -8.17 7.85 -0.48
N ILE A 109 -8.35 6.53 -0.46
CA ILE A 109 -7.28 5.54 -0.37
C ILE A 109 -7.37 4.67 -1.62
N ILE A 110 -6.26 4.53 -2.33
CA ILE A 110 -6.23 3.84 -3.62
C ILE A 110 -5.04 2.89 -3.60
N ASP A 111 -5.32 1.58 -3.61
CA ASP A 111 -4.36 0.48 -3.76
C ASP A 111 -3.09 0.63 -2.90
N VAL A 112 -3.27 1.04 -1.64
CA VAL A 112 -2.20 0.91 -0.65
C VAL A 112 -2.04 -0.58 -0.37
N PRO A 113 -0.83 -1.17 -0.51
CA PRO A 113 -0.65 -2.61 -0.34
C PRO A 113 -0.83 -3.08 1.11
N ARG A 114 -1.16 -4.36 1.31
CA ARG A 114 -1.09 -5.05 2.61
C ARG A 114 -1.95 -4.42 3.71
N ILE A 115 -3.04 -3.76 3.34
CA ILE A 115 -4.00 -3.16 4.27
C ILE A 115 -5.39 -3.76 4.08
N PRO A 116 -6.16 -3.97 5.16
CA PRO A 116 -7.53 -4.41 5.03
C PRO A 116 -8.45 -3.28 4.52
N PRO A 117 -9.65 -3.63 4.03
CA PRO A 117 -10.78 -2.71 3.95
C PRO A 117 -11.03 -1.95 5.26
N SER A 118 -11.24 -0.65 5.16
CA SER A 118 -11.64 0.21 6.26
C SER A 118 -13.16 0.19 6.40
N GLU A 119 -13.67 0.17 7.62
CA GLU A 119 -15.11 0.22 7.88
C GLU A 119 -15.61 1.67 8.03
N ASN A 120 -16.77 1.99 7.45
CA ASN A 120 -17.47 3.28 7.66
C ASN A 120 -16.66 4.53 7.26
N LEU A 121 -15.86 4.44 6.21
CA LEU A 121 -15.02 5.53 5.75
C LEU A 121 -15.86 6.70 5.18
N ASN A 122 -15.67 7.91 5.70
CA ASN A 122 -16.10 9.17 5.09
C ASN A 122 -15.25 9.49 3.85
N GLY A 123 -15.49 8.76 2.76
CA GLY A 123 -14.61 8.84 1.60
C GLY A 123 -14.71 7.63 0.70
N ILE A 124 -13.61 7.35 0.00
CA ILE A 124 -13.50 6.17 -0.85
C ILE A 124 -12.26 5.36 -0.48
N GLN A 125 -12.37 4.05 -0.67
CA GLN A 125 -11.23 3.15 -0.66
C GLN A 125 -11.32 2.23 -1.88
N ILE A 126 -10.19 1.98 -2.53
CA ILE A 126 -10.01 0.96 -3.56
C ILE A 126 -8.90 0.07 -3.04
N VAL A 127 -9.14 -1.25 -3.03
CA VAL A 127 -8.18 -2.27 -2.59
C VAL A 127 -8.06 -3.31 -3.69
N ASP A 128 -6.82 -3.65 -3.98
CA ASP A 128 -6.37 -4.70 -4.89
C ASP A 128 -6.72 -4.54 -6.37
N TRP A 129 -7.19 -3.37 -6.83
CA TRP A 129 -7.58 -3.19 -8.23
C TRP A 129 -6.38 -3.25 -9.19
N GLY A 130 -5.29 -2.55 -8.85
CA GLY A 130 -4.07 -2.45 -9.65
C GLY A 130 -2.85 -3.11 -9.01
N THR A 131 -3.04 -4.13 -8.16
CA THR A 131 -1.93 -4.78 -7.45
C THR A 131 -1.48 -6.08 -8.10
N HIS A 132 -0.18 -6.33 -8.07
CA HIS A 132 0.41 -7.58 -8.57
C HIS A 132 0.34 -8.74 -7.54
N ASP A 133 0.21 -8.43 -6.25
CA ASP A 133 0.10 -9.40 -5.15
C ASP A 133 -1.12 -9.08 -4.26
N PRO A 134 -2.34 -9.42 -4.72
CA PRO A 134 -3.57 -9.11 -4.01
C PRO A 134 -3.69 -9.91 -2.72
N ASP A 135 -4.22 -9.25 -1.69
CA ASP A 135 -4.54 -9.87 -0.40
C ASP A 135 -5.97 -10.43 -0.37
N LEU A 136 -6.87 -9.86 -1.18
CA LEU A 136 -8.27 -10.22 -1.27
C LEU A 136 -8.53 -11.25 -2.39
N PRO A 137 -9.40 -12.26 -2.16
CA PRO A 137 -9.66 -13.32 -3.12
C PRO A 137 -10.32 -12.80 -4.42
N ASP A 138 -11.18 -11.79 -4.32
CA ASP A 138 -11.93 -11.24 -5.46
C ASP A 138 -11.17 -10.13 -6.20
N ARG A 139 -9.94 -9.80 -5.77
CA ARG A 139 -9.01 -8.83 -6.40
C ARG A 139 -9.55 -7.42 -6.62
N LEU A 140 -10.73 -7.10 -6.10
CA LEU A 140 -11.25 -5.74 -6.06
C LEU A 140 -12.20 -5.63 -4.88
N TYR A 141 -11.84 -4.78 -3.94
CA TYR A 141 -12.78 -4.26 -2.97
C TYR A 141 -12.86 -2.74 -3.09
N THR A 142 -14.06 -2.20 -2.89
CA THR A 142 -14.25 -0.76 -2.79
C THR A 142 -15.10 -0.38 -1.61
N TRP A 143 -14.84 0.81 -1.08
CA TRP A 143 -15.76 1.55 -0.23
C TRP A 143 -16.13 2.86 -0.93
N PRO A 144 -17.42 3.19 -1.08
CA PRO A 144 -18.57 2.29 -0.92
C PRO A 144 -18.51 1.14 -1.95
N THR A 145 -19.12 -0.01 -1.63
CA THR A 145 -19.06 -1.21 -2.48
C THR A 145 -19.64 -1.02 -3.88
N SER A 146 -20.55 -0.06 -4.05
CA SER A 146 -21.12 0.30 -5.36
C SER A 146 -20.10 0.90 -6.34
N LEU A 147 -18.95 1.38 -5.85
CA LEU A 147 -17.91 1.97 -6.68
C LEU A 147 -17.20 0.92 -7.55
N ALA A 148 -17.17 -0.35 -7.13
CA ALA A 148 -16.52 -1.42 -7.88
C ALA A 148 -17.06 -1.52 -9.32
N SER A 149 -18.39 -1.52 -9.49
CA SER A 149 -19.00 -1.61 -10.83
C SER A 149 -18.70 -0.40 -11.71
N GLU A 150 -18.56 0.80 -11.12
CA GLU A 150 -18.16 2.00 -11.86
C GLU A 150 -16.72 1.90 -12.35
N ILE A 151 -15.81 1.45 -11.48
CA ILE A 151 -14.39 1.26 -11.83
C ILE A 151 -14.27 0.20 -12.93
N GLU A 152 -14.90 -0.95 -12.77
CA GLU A 152 -14.83 -2.02 -13.77
C GLU A 152 -15.42 -1.58 -15.12
N ALA A 153 -16.55 -0.88 -15.12
CA ALA A 153 -17.19 -0.42 -16.35
C ALA A 153 -16.33 0.60 -17.11
N LYS A 154 -15.58 1.44 -16.40
CA LYS A 154 -14.80 2.52 -17.00
C LYS A 154 -13.36 2.13 -17.30
N TYR A 155 -12.74 1.28 -16.49
CA TYR A 155 -11.31 1.01 -16.51
C TYR A 155 -10.96 -0.49 -16.62
N GLY A 156 -11.92 -1.40 -16.45
CA GLY A 156 -11.71 -2.85 -16.51
C GLY A 156 -11.42 -3.49 -15.13
N ARG A 157 -11.28 -4.83 -15.13
CA ARG A 157 -11.33 -5.66 -13.91
C ARG A 157 -10.02 -5.83 -13.15
N ASP A 158 -8.88 -5.68 -13.81
CA ASP A 158 -7.53 -5.68 -13.22
C ASP A 158 -6.53 -5.48 -14.37
N PRO A 159 -5.73 -4.39 -14.38
CA PRO A 159 -4.79 -4.14 -15.46
C PRO A 159 -3.46 -4.91 -15.35
N ILE A 160 -3.17 -5.56 -14.20
CA ILE A 160 -1.83 -6.10 -13.89
C ILE A 160 -1.77 -7.64 -14.01
N GLY A 161 -2.76 -8.36 -13.50
CA GLY A 161 -2.71 -9.83 -13.42
C GLY A 161 -1.86 -10.37 -12.26
N TYR A 162 -1.71 -11.70 -12.19
CA TYR A 162 -0.97 -12.36 -11.10
C TYR A 162 0.55 -12.28 -11.27
N CYS A 163 1.25 -11.82 -10.22
CA CYS A 163 2.66 -12.17 -10.05
C CYS A 163 2.80 -13.70 -9.96
N ASN A 164 3.84 -14.25 -10.60
CA ASN A 164 4.10 -15.70 -10.67
C ASN A 164 3.02 -16.51 -11.40
N ARG A 165 2.27 -15.93 -12.35
CA ARG A 165 1.38 -16.68 -13.27
C ARG A 165 2.10 -17.84 -13.98
N ILE A 166 3.42 -17.76 -14.08
CA ILE A 166 4.29 -18.82 -14.58
C ILE A 166 5.10 -19.35 -13.38
N THR A 167 4.68 -20.49 -12.85
CA THR A 167 5.49 -21.26 -11.91
C THR A 167 6.47 -22.08 -12.74
N ARG A 168 7.73 -21.63 -12.83
CA ARG A 168 8.79 -22.48 -13.38
C ARG A 168 9.13 -23.54 -12.36
N ASN A 169 8.79 -24.79 -12.67
CA ASN A 169 9.31 -25.92 -11.92
C ASN A 169 10.69 -26.31 -12.49
N VAL A 170 11.35 -27.29 -11.89
CA VAL A 170 12.67 -27.76 -12.33
C VAL A 170 12.64 -28.33 -13.76
N GLU A 171 11.46 -28.58 -14.31
CA GLU A 171 11.22 -29.21 -15.62
C GLU A 171 10.82 -28.19 -16.71
N GLY A 172 10.56 -26.93 -16.36
CA GLY A 172 10.19 -25.85 -17.29
C GLY A 172 8.91 -25.12 -16.88
#